data_AF-A0A7W5FBC1-F1
#
_entry.id   AF-A0A7W5FBC1-F1
#
_cell.length_a   1.000
_cell.length_b   1.000
_cell.length_c   1.000
_cell.angle_alpha   90.00
_cell.angle_beta   90.00
_cell.angle_gamma   90.00
#
_symmetry.space_group_name_H-M   'P 1'
#
loop_
_entity.id
_entity.type
_entity.pdbx_description
1 polymer ?
#
loop_
_entity_poly.entity_id
_entity_poly.type
_entity_poly.pdbx_seq_one_letter_code
_entity_poly.pdbx_strand_id
1 'polypeptide(L)' 'MASEPDLVTLYASARPRPVDGVDDGRREQISVTRATYEEARTAVDARVPDGWQLLGLSTWPC' A
#
# COMPACT_ATOMS: atom_id res chain seq x y z
N MET A 1 21.94 21.70 7.70
CA MET A 1 20.85 21.78 6.71
C MET A 1 20.38 20.37 6.46
N ALA A 2 19.20 20.01 6.94
CA ALA A 2 18.53 18.80 6.47
C ALA A 2 17.76 19.22 5.23
N SER A 3 18.17 18.74 4.05
CA SER A 3 17.27 18.79 2.89
C SER A 3 15.98 18.10 3.31
N GLU A 4 14.84 18.72 3.05
CA GLU A 4 13.56 18.08 3.29
C GLU A 4 13.55 16.72 2.56
N PRO A 5 13.10 15.64 3.21
CA PRO A 5 13.19 14.31 2.61
C PRO A 5 12.29 14.23 1.38
N ASP A 6 12.80 13.60 0.31
CA ASP A 6 12.07 13.39 -0.94
C ASP A 6 10.77 12.63 -0.66
N LEU A 7 9.65 13.34 -0.69
CA LEU A 7 8.34 12.74 -0.43
C LEU A 7 8.04 11.69 -1.51
N VAL A 8 7.64 10.49 -1.09
CA VAL A 8 7.23 9.38 -1.95
C VAL A 8 5.76 9.09 -1.72
N THR A 9 4.99 8.98 -2.82
CA THR A 9 3.63 8.44 -2.81
C THR A 9 3.65 6.98 -3.25
N LEU A 10 3.02 6.13 -2.45
CA LEU A 10 2.76 4.73 -2.78
C LEU A 10 1.30 4.52 -3.14
N TYR A 11 1.09 3.79 -4.24
CA TYR A 11 -0.20 3.24 -4.64
C TYR A 11 -0.16 1.73 -4.47
N ALA A 12 -1.14 1.20 -3.76
CA ALA A 12 -1.28 -0.21 -3.48
C ALA A 12 -2.67 -0.70 -3.87
N SER A 13 -2.75 -1.93 -4.37
CA SER A 13 -4.02 -2.64 -4.54
C SER A 13 -4.04 -3.85 -3.61
N ALA A 14 -5.15 -4.04 -2.89
CA ALA A 14 -5.38 -5.18 -2.04
C ALA A 14 -6.72 -5.85 -2.40
N ARG A 15 -6.85 -7.13 -2.04
CA ARG A 15 -8.11 -7.87 -2.12
C ARG A 15 -8.27 -8.81 -0.92
N PRO A 16 -9.49 -9.25 -0.56
CA PRO A 16 -9.66 -10.33 0.41
C PRO A 16 -8.85 -11.57 0.02
N ARG A 17 -8.25 -12.25 1.00
CA ARG A 17 -7.65 -13.57 0.77
C ARG A 17 -8.78 -14.54 0.38
N PRO A 18 -8.59 -15.36 -0.67
CA PRO A 18 -9.60 -16.33 -1.05
C PRO A 18 -9.78 -17.35 0.08
N VAL A 19 -11.02 -17.54 0.52
CA VAL A 19 -11.42 -18.58 1.48
C VAL A 19 -11.95 -19.75 0.66
N ASP A 20 -11.46 -20.96 0.92
CA ASP A 20 -11.81 -22.17 0.16
C ASP A 20 -11.52 -22.06 -1.37
N GLY A 21 -10.54 -21.23 -1.75
CA GLY A 21 -10.19 -20.98 -3.14
C GLY A 21 -11.15 -20.05 -3.88
N VAL A 22 -12.17 -19.52 -3.22
CA VAL A 22 -13.15 -18.59 -3.80
C VAL A 22 -12.64 -17.16 -3.68
N ASP A 23 -12.44 -16.50 -4.82
CA ASP A 23 -12.16 -15.06 -4.89
C ASP A 23 -13.47 -14.29 -4.87
N ASP A 24 -13.61 -13.36 -3.92
CA ASP A 24 -14.82 -12.57 -3.72
C ASP A 24 -14.91 -11.36 -4.67
N GLY A 25 -13.95 -11.20 -5.61
CA GLY A 25 -13.92 -10.15 -6.63
C GLY A 25 -13.65 -8.73 -6.11
N ARG A 26 -13.78 -8.49 -4.78
CA ARG A 26 -13.54 -7.19 -4.15
C ARG A 26 -12.08 -6.76 -4.25
N ARG A 27 -11.88 -5.48 -4.54
CA ARG A 27 -10.56 -4.84 -4.62
C ARG A 27 -10.62 -3.49 -3.94
N GLU A 28 -9.55 -3.14 -3.26
CA GLU A 28 -9.37 -1.85 -2.61
C GLU A 28 -8.05 -1.21 -3.07
N GLN A 29 -8.07 0.11 -3.25
CA GLN A 29 -6.90 0.89 -3.62
C GLN A 29 -6.49 1.76 -2.44
N ILE A 30 -5.24 1.65 -2.02
CA ILE A 30 -4.65 2.36 -0.90
C ILE A 30 -3.60 3.32 -1.48
N SER A 31 -3.68 4.60 -1.09
CA SER A 31 -2.65 5.58 -1.40
C SER A 31 -2.09 6.20 -0.12
N VAL A 32 -0.77 6.35 -0.06
CA VAL A 32 -0.06 6.92 1.09
C VAL A 32 1.11 7.77 0.61
N THR A 33 1.21 9.01 1.11
CA THR A 33 2.36 9.89 0.89
C THR A 33 3.18 10.02 2.17
N ARG A 34 4.50 9.79 2.13
CA ARG A 34 5.44 9.93 3.27
C ARG A 34 6.81 10.43 2.83
N ALA A 35 7.65 10.78 3.81
CA ALA A 35 9.01 11.29 3.61
C ALA A 35 9.99 10.29 3.01
N THR A 36 9.79 8.99 3.22
CA THR A 36 10.64 7.96 2.62
C THR A 36 9.80 6.79 2.13
N TYR A 37 10.37 5.98 1.24
CA TYR A 37 9.75 4.75 0.75
C TYR A 37 9.39 3.77 1.90
N GLU A 38 10.30 3.57 2.85
CA GLU A 38 10.09 2.62 3.96
C GLU A 38 8.95 3.06 4.88
N GLU A 39 8.83 4.36 5.15
CA GLU A 39 7.70 4.92 5.91
C GLU A 39 6.39 4.77 5.14
N ALA A 40 6.39 5.06 3.84
CA ALA A 40 5.22 4.88 2.99
C ALA A 40 4.80 3.40 2.97
N ARG A 41 5.76 2.47 2.85
CA ARG A 41 5.51 1.02 2.80
C ARG A 41 4.90 0.52 4.10
N THR A 42 5.51 0.87 5.23
CA THR A 42 4.99 0.51 6.56
C THR A 42 3.55 1.00 6.75
N ALA A 43 3.26 2.22 6.28
CA ALA A 43 1.93 2.79 6.36
C ALA A 43 0.91 2.17 5.39
N VAL A 44 1.35 1.69 4.21
CA VAL A 44 0.51 0.88 3.31
C VAL A 44 0.18 -0.45 3.97
N ASP A 45 1.19 -1.17 4.47
CA ASP A 45 1.02 -2.49 5.09
C ASP A 45 0.08 -2.42 6.31
N ALA A 46 0.20 -1.37 7.14
CA ALA A 46 -0.70 -1.14 8.27
C ALA A 46 -2.15 -0.77 7.88
N ARG A 47 -2.37 -0.31 6.63
CA ARG A 47 -3.70 0.00 6.09
C ARG A 47 -4.37 -1.16 5.38
N VAL A 48 -3.62 -2.22 5.05
CA VAL A 48 -4.22 -3.42 4.46
C VAL A 48 -5.09 -4.10 5.53
N PRO A 49 -6.39 -4.33 5.26
CA PRO A 49 -7.26 -4.95 6.26
C PRO A 49 -6.83 -6.38 6.59
N ASP A 50 -7.06 -6.81 7.83
CA ASP A 50 -6.83 -8.20 8.23
C ASP A 50 -7.62 -9.16 7.35
N GLY A 51 -6.98 -10.25 6.91
CA GLY A 51 -7.61 -11.17 5.98
C GLY A 51 -7.47 -10.77 4.50
N TRP A 52 -6.86 -9.63 4.18
CA TRP A 52 -6.61 -9.21 2.81
C TRP A 52 -5.16 -9.49 2.41
N GLN A 53 -4.90 -9.56 1.10
CA GLN A 53 -3.58 -9.70 0.51
C GLN A 53 -3.29 -8.52 -0.41
N LEU A 54 -2.04 -8.02 -0.34
CA LEU A 54 -1.53 -7.02 -1.26
C LEU A 54 -1.27 -7.67 -2.63
N LEU A 55 -1.73 -7.04 -3.71
CA LEU A 55 -1.57 -7.51 -5.08
C LEU A 55 -0.41 -6.84 -5.81
N GLY A 56 -0.11 -5.59 -5.47
CA GLY A 56 0.93 -4.82 -6.12
C GLY A 56 1.14 -3.47 -5.46
N LEU A 57 2.34 -2.94 -5.65
CA LEU A 57 2.80 -1.66 -5.11
C LEU A 57 3.46 -0.85 -6.24
N SER A 58 3.20 0.45 -6.28
CA SER A 58 3.83 1.38 -7.23
C SER A 58 4.23 2.67 -6.55
N THR A 59 5.43 3.17 -6.85
CA THR A 59 6.01 4.41 -6.30
C THR A 59 5.93 5.55 -7.29
N TRP A 60 5.57 6.74 -6.79
CA TRP A 60 5.64 7.99 -7.54
C TRP A 60 6.38 9.04 -6.69
N PRO A 61 7.39 9.75 -7.24
CA PRO A 61 7.95 10.92 -6.58
C PRO A 61 6.87 12.00 -6.47
N CYS A 62 6.84 12.73 -5.35
CA CYS A 62 5.91 13.84 -5.15
C CYS A 62 6.44 15.14 -5.75
#